data_AF-A0A0R2JZV6-F1
#
_entry.id   AF-A0A0R2JZV6-F1
#
_cell.length_a   1.000
_cell.length_b   1.000
_cell.length_c   1.000
_cell.angle_alpha   90.00
_cell.angle_beta   90.00
_cell.angle_gamma   90.00
#
_symmetry.space_group_name_H-M   'P 1'
#
loop_
_entity.id
_entity.type
_entity.pdbx_description
1 polymer ?
#
loop_
_entity_poly.entity_id
_entity_poly.type
_entity_poly.pdbx_seq_one_letter_code
_entity_poly.pdbx_strand_id
1 'polypeptide(L)'
;MQVYSDWQVEKMGKEYRNDERWNSIKLRAGNVTKTYYQYTVIMIAILMTFSLFWPTNILVRLDRVLLILLLIIDLGHVVEYLAVKRLDKVM
;
A
#
# COMPACT_ATOMS: atom_id res chain seq x y z
N MET A 1 12.65 4.33 -1.78
CA MET A 1 11.52 4.36 -2.73
C MET A 1 10.35 5.19 -2.17
N GLN A 2 9.94 4.92 -0.92
CA GLN A 2 8.86 5.60 -0.18
C GLN A 2 8.97 7.14 -0.12
N VAL A 3 10.16 7.67 0.18
CA VAL A 3 10.39 9.13 0.23
C VAL A 3 10.17 9.81 -1.13
N TYR A 4 10.44 9.11 -2.23
CA TYR A 4 10.28 9.67 -3.58
C TYR A 4 8.81 9.67 -4.03
N SER A 5 8.04 8.63 -3.69
CA SER A 5 6.59 8.60 -3.93
C SER A 5 5.89 9.72 -3.18
N ASP A 6 6.20 9.87 -1.90
CA ASP A 6 5.55 10.85 -1.03
C ASP A 6 5.89 12.28 -1.48
N TRP A 7 7.15 12.52 -1.85
CA TRP A 7 7.60 13.80 -2.40
C TRP A 7 6.90 14.16 -3.72
N GLN A 8 6.67 13.18 -4.61
CA GLN A 8 5.96 13.41 -5.86
C GLN A 8 4.49 13.74 -5.63
N VAL A 9 3.82 13.04 -4.72
CA VAL A 9 2.42 13.32 -4.34
C VAL A 9 2.32 14.71 -3.71
N GLU A 10 3.26 15.09 -2.85
CA GLU A 10 3.29 16.44 -2.26
C GLU A 10 3.54 17.53 -3.31
N LYS A 11 4.45 17.28 -4.26
CA LYS A 11 4.73 18.19 -5.37
C LYS A 11 3.50 18.41 -6.24
N MET A 12 2.80 17.35 -6.62
CA MET A 12 1.56 17.44 -7.39
C MET A 12 0.48 18.22 -6.62
N GLY A 13 0.36 18.03 -5.31
CA GLY A 13 -0.57 18.80 -4.49
C GLY A 13 -0.30 20.30 -4.45
N LYS A 14 0.98 20.71 -4.48
CA LYS A 14 1.37 22.12 -4.58
C LYS A 14 1.09 22.68 -5.99
N GLU A 15 1.30 21.88 -7.03
CA GLU A 15 1.08 22.25 -8.43
C GLU A 15 -0.41 22.47 -8.74
N TYR A 16 -1.28 21.62 -8.19
CA TYR A 16 -2.74 21.78 -8.24
C TYR A 16 -3.31 22.76 -7.21
N ARG A 17 -2.48 23.55 -6.52
CA ARG A 17 -2.90 24.53 -5.49
C ARG A 17 -3.85 23.99 -4.41
N ASN A 18 -3.85 22.66 -4.20
CA ASN A 18 -4.79 21.98 -3.31
C ASN A 18 -6.28 22.19 -3.68
N ASP A 19 -6.58 22.28 -4.97
CA ASP A 19 -7.93 22.41 -5.51
C ASP A 19 -8.80 21.18 -5.19
N GLU A 20 -10.13 21.33 -5.26
CA GLU A 20 -11.09 20.24 -4.99
C GLU A 20 -10.84 18.98 -5.85
N ARG A 21 -10.36 19.15 -7.09
CA ARG A 21 -9.95 18.04 -7.97
C ARG A 21 -8.82 17.23 -7.35
N TRP A 22 -7.79 17.89 -6.82
CA TRP A 22 -6.66 17.22 -6.16
C TRP A 22 -7.10 16.44 -4.92
N ASN A 23 -8.00 17.04 -4.12
CA ASN A 23 -8.57 16.36 -2.95
C ASN A 23 -9.33 15.09 -3.36
N SER A 24 -10.10 15.15 -4.46
CA SER A 24 -10.83 13.98 -4.98
C SER A 24 -9.91 12.85 -5.47
N ILE A 25 -8.79 13.20 -6.13
CA ILE A 25 -7.77 12.26 -6.60
C ILE A 25 -7.10 11.59 -5.41
N LYS A 26 -6.71 12.37 -4.40
CA LYS A 26 -6.07 11.86 -3.18
C LYS A 26 -7.01 10.94 -2.39
N LEU A 27 -8.28 11.29 -2.25
CA LEU A 27 -9.30 10.45 -1.61
C LEU A 27 -9.47 9.10 -2.33
N ARG A 28 -9.55 9.12 -3.67
CA ARG A 28 -9.64 7.89 -4.47
C ARG A 28 -8.38 7.04 -4.38
N ALA A 29 -7.21 7.66 -4.45
CA ALA A 29 -5.94 6.95 -4.28
C ALA A 29 -5.82 6.32 -2.88
N GLY A 30 -6.16 7.08 -1.83
CA GLY A 30 -6.18 6.56 -0.45
C GLY A 30 -7.16 5.41 -0.26
N ASN A 31 -8.31 5.43 -0.96
CA ASN A 31 -9.24 4.30 -0.94
C ASN A 31 -8.65 3.04 -1.60
N VAL A 32 -7.91 3.19 -2.71
CA VAL A 32 -7.18 2.08 -3.35
C VAL A 32 -6.13 1.51 -2.41
N THR A 33 -5.36 2.36 -1.73
CA THR A 33 -4.37 1.94 -0.72
C THR A 33 -5.03 1.21 0.45
N LYS A 34 -6.19 1.70 0.92
CA LYS A 34 -6.98 1.03 1.97
C LYS A 34 -7.45 -0.35 1.52
N THR A 35 -7.96 -0.47 0.29
CA THR A 35 -8.35 -1.76 -0.30
C THR A 35 -7.15 -2.70 -0.41
N TYR A 36 -5.98 -2.21 -0.80
CA TYR A 36 -4.74 -2.99 -0.84
C TYR A 36 -4.38 -3.59 0.53
N TYR A 37 -4.39 -2.77 1.60
CA TYR A 37 -4.14 -3.26 2.95
C TYR A 37 -5.21 -4.25 3.42
N GLN A 38 -6.48 -4.01 3.09
CA GLN A 38 -7.57 -4.92 3.41
C GLN A 38 -7.37 -6.31 2.78
N TYR A 39 -7.04 -6.37 1.47
CA TYR A 39 -6.74 -7.64 0.81
C TYR A 39 -5.49 -8.31 1.37
N THR A 40 -4.47 -7.53 1.73
CA THR A 40 -3.25 -8.05 2.34
C THR A 40 -3.54 -8.74 3.66
N VAL A 41 -4.35 -8.13 4.53
CA VAL A 41 -4.77 -8.73 5.81
C VAL A 41 -5.57 -10.01 5.58
N ILE A 42 -6.52 -10.01 4.62
CA ILE A 42 -7.31 -11.19 4.28
C ILE A 42 -6.39 -12.32 3.79
N MET A 43 -5.41 -12.02 2.92
CA MET A 43 -4.45 -13.00 2.42
C MET A 43 -3.61 -13.60 3.55
N ILE A 44 -3.13 -12.77 4.48
CA ILE A 44 -2.39 -13.23 5.66
C ILE A 44 -3.27 -14.14 6.53
N ALA A 45 -4.54 -13.78 6.74
CA ALA A 45 -5.48 -14.58 7.53
C ALA A 45 -5.76 -15.96 6.88
N ILE A 46 -5.87 -16.01 5.55
CA ILE A 46 -6.00 -17.28 4.80
C ILE A 46 -4.75 -18.14 4.96
N LEU A 47 -3.56 -17.55 4.81
CA LEU A 47 -2.28 -18.26 4.98
C LEU A 47 -2.10 -18.78 6.41
N MET A 48 -2.45 -17.99 7.43
CA MET A 48 -2.42 -18.45 8.83
C MET A 48 -3.39 -19.61 9.04
N THR A 49 -4.61 -19.50 8.53
CA THR A 49 -5.62 -20.57 8.63
C THR A 49 -5.11 -21.85 7.97
N PHE A 50 -4.54 -21.77 6.76
CA PHE A 50 -3.94 -22.92 6.08
C PHE A 50 -2.77 -23.53 6.86
N SER A 51 -1.94 -22.69 7.48
CA SER A 51 -0.80 -23.14 8.27
C SER A 51 -1.22 -23.95 9.50
N LEU A 52 -2.44 -23.79 10.02
CA LEU A 52 -2.94 -24.60 11.14
C LEU A 52 -3.24 -26.05 10.75
N PHE A 53 -3.57 -26.30 9.48
CA PHE A 53 -3.91 -27.64 8.98
C PHE A 53 -2.71 -28.38 8.38
N TRP A 54 -1.60 -27.68 8.15
CA TRP A 54 -0.36 -28.29 7.67
C TRP A 54 0.57 -28.61 8.84
N PRO A 55 0.88 -29.89 9.13
CA PRO A 55 1.73 -30.29 10.25
C PRO A 55 3.22 -30.04 9.95
N THR A 56 3.55 -28.78 9.67
CA THR A 56 4.92 -28.31 9.45
C THR A 56 5.32 -27.42 10.62
N ASN A 57 6.39 -27.80 11.31
CA ASN A 57 7.06 -26.96 12.31
C ASN A 57 7.82 -25.84 11.58
N ILE A 58 7.11 -24.85 11.05
CA ILE A 58 7.72 -23.69 10.39
C ILE A 58 8.25 -22.75 11.47
N LEU A 59 9.49 -22.96 11.90
CA LEU A 59 10.24 -22.02 12.73
C LEU A 59 10.71 -20.85 11.86
N VAL A 60 9.82 -19.90 11.61
CA VAL A 60 10.19 -18.63 10.97
C VAL A 60 10.83 -17.73 12.02
N ARG A 61 12.05 -17.27 11.74
CA ARG A 61 12.74 -16.31 12.60
C ARG A 61 12.04 -14.95 12.52
N LEU A 62 11.83 -14.30 13.67
CA LEU A 62 11.05 -13.07 13.79
C LEU A 62 11.58 -11.93 12.90
N ASP A 63 12.89 -11.82 12.71
CA ASP A 63 13.52 -10.84 11.81
C ASP A 63 13.02 -10.98 10.37
N ARG A 64 12.82 -12.21 9.88
CA ARG A 64 12.34 -12.46 8.51
C ARG A 64 10.88 -12.03 8.36
N VAL A 65 10.06 -12.26 9.37
CA VAL A 65 8.65 -11.83 9.38
C VAL A 65 8.56 -10.30 9.41
N LEU A 66 9.37 -9.66 10.25
CA LEU A 66 9.43 -8.20 10.33
C LEU A 66 9.91 -7.58 9.01
N LEU A 67 10.92 -8.17 8.36
CA LEU A 67 11.38 -7.73 7.03
C LEU A 67 10.27 -7.84 5.97
N ILE A 68 9.53 -8.94 5.95
CA ILE A 68 8.42 -9.14 5.00
C ILE A 68 7.31 -8.11 5.25
N LEU A 69 6.95 -7.87 6.51
CA LEU A 69 5.97 -6.84 6.87
C LEU A 69 6.42 -5.45 6.42
N LEU A 70 7.70 -5.12 6.62
CA LEU A 70 8.26 -3.83 6.21
C LEU A 70 8.21 -3.67 4.69
N LEU A 71 8.56 -4.71 3.92
CA LEU A 71 8.43 -4.70 2.46
C LEU A 71 6.98 -4.53 1.99
N ILE A 72 6.02 -5.15 2.67
CA ILE A 72 4.59 -5.01 2.37
C ILE A 72 4.10 -3.58 2.60
N ILE A 73 4.54 -2.95 3.70
CA ILE A 73 4.21 -1.55 3.99
C ILE A 73 4.81 -0.63 2.92
N ASP A 74 6.08 -0.83 2.57
CA ASP A 74 6.76 -0.05 1.52
C ASP A 74 6.06 -0.17 0.15
N LEU A 75 5.56 -1.37 -0.18
CA LEU A 75 4.77 -1.59 -1.39
C LEU A 75 3.45 -0.79 -1.38
N GLY A 76 2.82 -0.60 -0.22
CA GLY A 76 1.62 0.22 -0.07
C GLY A 76 1.81 1.66 -0.55
N HIS A 77 2.97 2.28 -0.28
CA HIS A 77 3.31 3.62 -0.76
C HIS A 77 3.51 3.67 -2.27
N VAL A 78 4.09 2.61 -2.85
CA VAL A 78 4.22 2.50 -4.32
C VAL A 78 2.85 2.35 -4.97
N VAL A 79 1.95 1.58 -4.38
CA VAL A 79 0.55 1.43 -4.84
C VAL A 79 -0.18 2.78 -4.77
N GLU A 80 -0.01 3.54 -3.70
CA GLU A 80 -0.59 4.88 -3.57
C GLU A 80 -0.10 5.83 -4.67
N TYR A 81 1.22 5.86 -4.90
CA TYR A 81 1.81 6.67 -5.98
C TYR A 81 1.29 6.27 -7.36
N LEU A 82 1.22 4.97 -7.65
CA LEU A 82 0.70 4.47 -8.91
C LEU A 82 -0.79 4.80 -9.07
N ALA A 83 -1.57 4.74 -7.99
CA ALA A 83 -2.98 5.11 -7.98
C ALA A 83 -3.15 6.60 -8.29
N VAL A 84 -2.41 7.49 -7.60
CA VAL A 84 -2.41 8.93 -7.86
C VAL A 84 -2.03 9.22 -9.31
N LYS A 85 -0.92 8.67 -9.79
CA LYS A 85 -0.44 8.88 -11.16
C LYS A 85 -1.43 8.37 -12.22
N ARG A 86 -2.10 7.24 -11.97
CA ARG A 86 -3.12 6.72 -12.89
C ARG A 86 -4.37 7.60 -12.90
N LEU A 87 -4.81 8.07 -11.73
CA LEU A 87 -5.97 8.96 -11.60
C LEU A 87 -5.71 10.32 -12.24
N ASP A 88 -4.53 10.89 -12.05
CA ASP A 88 -4.07 12.13 -12.70
C ASP A 88 -4.06 11.99 -14.23
N LYS A 89 -3.65 10.83 -14.77
CA LYS A 89 -3.68 10.58 -16.23
C LYS A 89 -5.09 10.38 -16.80
N VAL A 90 -6.06 9.99 -15.98
CA VAL A 90 -7.41 9.64 -16.43
C VAL A 90 -8.39 10.82 -16.29
N MET A 91 -8.12 11.75 -15.37
CA MET A 91 -8.91 12.97 -15.13
C MET A 91 -8.36 14.18 -15.86
#